data_AF-A0A519LE41-F1
#
_entry.id   AF-A0A519LE41-F1
#
_cell.length_a   1.000
_cell.length_b   1.000
_cell.length_c   1.000
_cell.angle_alpha   90.00
_cell.angle_beta   90.00
_cell.angle_gamma   90.00
#
_symmetry.space_group_name_H-M   'P 1'
#
loop_
_entity.id
_entity.type
_entity.pdbx_description
1 polymer ?
#
loop_
_entity_poly.entity_id
_entity_poly.type
_entity_poly.pdbx_seq_one_letter_code
_entity_poly.pdbx_strand_id
1 'polypeptide(L)' 'MMCEQCNSADGTAKRKLGLPAAFSFAPHEIRQFVSATPHGFHDIDFGLAQAIFDAIQITPRLSFRFD' A
#
# COMPACT_ATOMS: atom_id res chain seq x y z
N MET A 1 -11.59 8.14 5.89
CA MET A 1 -11.00 7.54 7.10
C MET A 1 -10.50 6.14 6.74
N MET A 2 -9.22 5.85 6.96
CA MET A 2 -8.63 4.51 6.79
C MET A 2 -8.80 3.73 8.09
N CYS A 3 -9.09 2.43 8.03
CA CYS A 3 -9.12 1.58 9.23
C CYS A 3 -7.69 1.25 9.70
N GLU A 4 -7.52 0.96 10.98
CA GLU A 4 -6.24 0.57 11.59
C GLU A 4 -5.56 -0.61 10.87
N GLN A 5 -6.36 -1.54 10.35
CA GLN A 5 -5.87 -2.72 9.64
C GLN A 5 -5.25 -2.37 8.27
N CYS A 6 -5.79 -1.37 7.55
CA CYS A 6 -5.18 -0.88 6.30
C CYS A 6 -3.84 -0.19 6.55
N ASN A 7 -3.71 0.57 7.64
CA ASN A 7 -2.44 1.19 8.02
C ASN A 7 -1.39 0.12 8.42
N SER A 8 -1.83 -0.92 9.11
CA SER A 8 -0.98 -2.06 9.45
C SER A 8 -0.51 -2.82 8.20
N ALA A 9 -1.39 -2.98 7.20
CA ALA A 9 -1.04 -3.61 5.93
C ALA A 9 0.00 -2.82 5.13
N ASP A 10 -0.13 -1.48 5.04
CA ASP A 10 0.89 -0.60 4.44
C ASP A 10 2.25 -0.77 5.13
N GLY A 11 2.28 -0.65 6.46
CA GLY A 11 3.52 -0.83 7.23
C GLY A 11 4.15 -2.22 7.04
N THR A 12 3.31 -3.26 7.01
CA THR A 12 3.77 -4.65 6.83
C THR A 12 4.34 -4.90 5.44
N ALA A 13 3.66 -4.42 4.39
CA ALA A 13 4.13 -4.52 3.02
C ALA A 13 5.49 -3.81 2.83
N LYS A 14 5.61 -2.57 3.31
CA LYS A 14 6.87 -1.80 3.23
C LYS A 14 8.03 -2.51 3.90
N ARG A 15 7.83 -3.01 5.12
CA ARG A 15 8.87 -3.74 5.86
C ARG A 15 9.25 -5.05 5.17
N LYS A 16 8.28 -5.79 4.63
CA LYS A 16 8.53 -7.08 3.97
C LYS A 16 9.29 -6.93 2.65
N LEU A 17 8.99 -5.88 1.90
CA LEU A 17 9.55 -5.63 0.57
C LEU A 17 10.79 -4.71 0.59
N GLY A 18 11.12 -4.09 1.73
CA GLY A 18 12.24 -3.15 1.83
C GLY A 18 11.98 -1.81 1.14
N LEU A 19 10.72 -1.37 1.09
CA LEU A 19 10.34 -0.11 0.45
C LEU A 19 10.78 1.10 1.30
N PRO A 20 10.98 2.29 0.71
CA PRO A 20 11.38 3.49 1.44
C PRO A 20 10.44 3.83 2.60
N ALA A 21 10.98 4.21 3.76
CA ALA A 21 10.16 4.51 4.94
C ALA A 21 9.19 5.69 4.75
N ALA A 22 9.55 6.65 3.89
CA ALA A 22 8.72 7.81 3.56
C ALA A 22 7.64 7.51 2.50
N PHE A 23 7.71 6.33 1.86
CA PHE A 23 6.67 5.89 0.94
C PHE A 23 5.45 5.39 1.72
N SER A 24 4.26 5.60 1.15
CA SER A 24 3.01 5.01 1.64
C SER A 24 2.11 4.73 0.46
N PHE A 25 1.46 3.56 0.47
CA PHE A 25 0.38 3.28 -0.47
C PHE A 25 -0.85 4.13 -0.15
N ALA A 26 -1.56 4.56 -1.18
CA ALA A 26 -2.85 5.21 -1.02
C ALA A 26 -3.96 4.20 -0.69
N PRO A 27 -5.10 4.65 -0.14
CA PRO A 27 -6.21 3.76 0.20
C PRO A 27 -6.69 2.82 -0.90
N HIS A 28 -6.75 3.31 -2.14
CA HIS A 28 -7.19 2.51 -3.28
C HIS A 28 -6.13 1.52 -3.79
N GLU A 29 -4.85 1.75 -3.49
CA GLU A 29 -3.76 0.80 -3.76
C GLU A 29 -3.77 -0.31 -2.71
N ILE A 30 -3.91 0.06 -1.42
CA ILE A 30 -3.99 -0.91 -0.32
C ILE A 30 -5.13 -1.89 -0.53
N ARG A 31 -6.30 -1.41 -0.98
CA ARG A 31 -7.44 -2.29 -1.31
C ARG A 31 -7.17 -3.31 -2.42
N GLN A 32 -6.17 -3.09 -3.27
CA GLN A 32 -5.86 -4.03 -4.34
C GLN A 32 -5.08 -5.23 -3.82
N PHE A 33 -4.15 -5.01 -2.88
CA PHE A 33 -3.28 -6.06 -2.35
C PHE A 33 -3.68 -6.56 -0.95
N VAL A 34 -4.77 -6.06 -0.39
CA VAL A 34 -5.30 -6.48 0.92
C VAL A 34 -6.64 -7.17 0.73
N SER A 35 -6.71 -8.44 1.08
CA SER A 35 -7.96 -9.19 1.15
C SER A 35 -8.45 -9.28 2.59
N ALA A 36 -9.66 -8.77 2.84
CA ALA A 36 -10.26 -8.82 4.16
C ALA A 36 -10.72 -10.24 4.48
N THR A 37 -10.09 -10.86 5.49
CA THR A 37 -10.46 -12.16 6.03
C THR A 37 -11.37 -11.98 7.25
N PRO A 38 -12.57 -12.57 7.27
CA PRO A 38 -13.39 -12.61 8.48
C PRO A 38 -12.65 -13.32 9.61
N HIS A 39 -12.64 -12.71 10.80
CA HIS A 39 -12.05 -13.27 12.03
C HIS A 39 -10.53 -13.52 12.01
N GLY A 40 -9.77 -12.85 11.13
CA GLY A 40 -8.31 -12.99 11.03
C GLY A 40 -7.59 -11.71 10.63
N PHE A 41 -6.25 -11.77 10.56
CA PHE A 41 -5.45 -10.73 9.93
C PHE A 41 -5.68 -10.74 8.43
N HIS A 42 -5.79 -9.56 7.81
CA HIS A 42 -5.91 -9.45 6.37
C HIS A 42 -4.75 -10.14 5.66
N ASP A 43 -5.08 -10.86 4.58
CA ASP A 43 -4.08 -11.41 3.68
C ASP A 43 -3.48 -10.28 2.84
N ILE A 44 -2.15 -10.25 2.76
CA ILE A 44 -1.39 -9.24 2.01
C ILE A 44 -0.73 -9.93 0.82
N ASP A 45 -1.10 -9.50 -0.39
CA ASP A 45 -0.42 -9.89 -1.62
C ASP A 45 0.84 -9.02 -1.82
N PHE A 46 1.99 -9.53 -1.38
CA PHE A 46 3.25 -8.83 -1.53
C PHE A 46 3.71 -8.68 -2.98
N GLY A 47 3.29 -9.58 -3.88
CA GLY A 47 3.64 -9.49 -5.30
C GLY A 47 2.91 -8.33 -5.96
N LEU A 48 1.62 -8.18 -5.68
CA LEU A 48 0.82 -7.06 -6.17
C LEU A 48 1.25 -5.73 -5.54
N ALA A 49 1.60 -5.72 -4.24
CA ALA A 49 2.15 -4.53 -3.59
C ALA A 49 3.46 -4.06 -4.24
N GLN A 50 4.36 -4.99 -4.61
CA GLN A 50 5.59 -4.66 -5.34
C GLN A 50 5.28 -4.10 -6.74
N ALA A 51 4.39 -4.75 -7.49
CA ALA A 51 4.01 -4.28 -8.83
C ALA A 51 3.41 -2.86 -8.82
N ILE A 52 2.59 -2.53 -7.82
CA ILE A 52 2.05 -1.18 -7.63
C ILE A 52 3.19 -0.19 -7.32
N PHE A 53 4.11 -0.55 -6.43
CA PHE A 53 5.26 0.32 -6.12
C PHE A 53 6.10 0.62 -7.37
N ASP A 54 6.43 -0.41 -8.16
CA ASP A 54 7.22 -0.28 -9.38
C ASP A 54 6.50 0.61 -10.41
N ALA A 55 5.19 0.46 -10.57
CA ALA A 55 4.39 1.29 -11.46
C ALA A 55 4.40 2.78 -11.07
N ILE A 56 4.40 3.09 -9.77
CA ILE A 56 4.51 4.47 -9.26
C ILE A 56 5.88 5.07 -9.57
N GLN A 57 6.96 4.27 -9.54
CA GLN A 57 8.29 4.78 -9.88
C GLN A 57 8.41 5.15 -11.38
N ILE A 58 7.70 4.43 -12.25
CA ILE A 58 7.65 4.71 -13.68
C ILE A 58 6.75 5.92 -13.97
N THR A 59 5.61 6.00 -13.28
CA THR A 59 4.65 7.10 -13.40
C THR A 59 4.48 7.79 -12.05
N PRO A 60 5.38 8.74 -11.70
CA PRO A 60 5.29 9.44 -10.43
C PRO A 60 3.94 10.12 -10.32
N ARG A 61 3.30 10.00 -9.15
CA ARG A 61 2.06 10.71 -8.86
C ARG A 61 2.32 12.20 -9.08
N LEU A 62 1.69 12.77 -10.10
CA LEU A 62 1.65 14.20 -10.30
C LEU A 62 0.94 14.78 -9.07
N SER A 63 1.73 15.24 -8.10
CA SER A 63 1.26 16.04 -6.99
C SER A 63 0.82 17.38 -7.57
N PHE A 64 -0.43 17.48 -8.02
CA PHE A 64 -1.07 18.75 -8.22
C PHE A 64 -1.18 19.42 -6.84
N ARG A 65 -0.18 20.25 -6.53
CA ARG A 65 -0.34 21.34 -5.56
C ARG A 65 -1.31 22.33 -6.21
N PHE A 66 -2.52 22.41 -5.68
CA PHE A 66 -3.26 23.67 -5.75
C PHE A 66 -2.81 24.48 -4.53
N ASP A 67 -2.29 25.67 -4.80
CA ASP A 67 -2.02 26.73 -3.83
C ASP A 67 -3.17 26.97 -2.84
#